data_AF-A0A6U9VKW8-F1
#
_entry.id   AF-A0A6U9VKW8-F1
#
_cell.length_a   1.000
_cell.length_b   1.000
_cell.length_c   1.000
_cell.angle_alpha   90.00
_cell.angle_beta   90.00
_cell.angle_gamma   90.00
#
_symmetry.space_group_name_H-M   'P 1'
#
loop_
_entity.id
_entity.type
_entity.pdbx_description
1 polymer ?
#
loop_
_entity_poly.entity_id
_entity_poly.type
_entity_poly.pdbx_seq_one_letter_code
_entity_poly.pdbx_strand_id
1 'polypeptide(L)'
;MTTTTANVHANVNANGVSTYENYITLAKKALQKSRKSLDTRSLIQLAYGDDTAHIGGSDMLVGILNGVLDKIANETVLEDFNLYGTTSRRFIDKGEQQLQSQQQQQSIIVKDDLTTVVTTTKSNDDDDNGERRTMKRTPQERLDMIDKAISLVVEWEARRDQLESLDAKSAREILDRNLLPEGVCTEDVIAHREYEGNVRAKRALEEELQRIQGEILALEEKQTEEQSKIREQLGKVEEAERELETTANVCAMITT
;
A
#
# COMPACT_ATOMS: atom_id res chain seq x y z
N MET A 1 -21.28 50.32 30.27
CA MET A 1 -19.92 50.28 29.69
C MET A 1 -19.82 49.04 28.83
N THR A 2 -19.30 49.22 27.63
CA THR A 2 -19.42 48.40 26.43
C THR A 2 -18.58 47.13 26.48
N THR A 3 -19.22 45.95 26.44
CA THR A 3 -18.57 44.73 25.98
C THR A 3 -18.79 44.60 24.48
N THR A 4 -17.73 44.88 23.73
CA THR A 4 -17.65 44.71 22.28
C THR A 4 -17.85 43.24 21.92
N THR A 5 -18.99 42.95 21.30
CA THR A 5 -19.26 41.76 20.50
C THR A 5 -18.36 41.78 19.27
N ALA A 6 -17.28 41.01 19.29
CA ALA A 6 -16.53 40.68 18.09
C ALA A 6 -17.03 39.32 17.56
N ASN A 7 -17.91 39.45 16.57
CA ASN A 7 -18.33 38.46 15.58
C ASN A 7 -17.34 37.29 15.38
N VAL A 8 -17.76 36.10 15.83
CA VAL A 8 -17.22 34.83 15.35
C VAL A 8 -18.00 34.49 14.08
N HIS A 9 -17.54 35.00 12.95
CA HIS A 9 -17.92 34.44 11.65
C HIS A 9 -16.70 34.32 10.75
N ALA A 10 -16.68 33.18 10.06
CA ALA A 10 -15.79 32.81 8.96
C ALA A 10 -14.35 32.44 9.35
N ASN A 11 -14.15 31.18 9.75
CA ASN A 11 -13.27 30.32 8.96
C ASN A 11 -13.59 28.82 9.19
N VAL A 12 -14.73 28.37 8.69
CA VAL A 12 -14.96 26.94 8.42
C VAL A 12 -14.23 26.63 7.11
N ASN A 13 -12.91 26.52 7.17
CA ASN A 13 -12.07 26.08 6.06
C ASN A 13 -10.71 25.59 6.60
N ALA A 14 -10.74 24.51 7.38
CA ALA A 14 -9.53 23.78 7.78
C ALA A 14 -9.75 22.30 8.16
N ASN A 15 -10.97 21.75 8.04
CA ASN A 15 -11.25 20.36 8.45
C ASN A 15 -11.20 19.39 7.25
N GLY A 16 -10.13 19.49 6.46
CA GLY A 16 -9.76 18.53 5.43
C GLY A 16 -8.55 17.68 5.84
N VAL A 17 -8.34 17.42 7.13
CA VAL A 17 -7.41 16.38 7.58
C VAL A 17 -8.02 15.06 7.10
N SER A 18 -7.44 14.50 6.03
CA SER A 18 -8.03 13.35 5.36
C SER A 18 -8.24 12.22 6.37
N THR A 19 -9.35 11.48 6.27
CA THR A 19 -9.65 10.33 7.15
C THR A 19 -8.43 9.39 7.28
N TYR A 20 -7.61 9.35 6.25
CA TYR A 20 -6.35 8.63 6.16
C TYR A 20 -5.21 9.19 7.06
N GLU A 21 -5.07 10.51 7.20
CA GLU A 21 -4.14 11.11 8.18
C GLU A 21 -4.55 10.78 9.63
N ASN A 22 -5.85 10.67 9.89
CA ASN A 22 -6.36 10.18 11.18
C ASN A 22 -6.01 8.69 11.41
N TYR A 23 -6.03 7.86 10.36
CA TYR A 23 -5.58 6.47 10.45
C TYR A 23 -4.07 6.35 10.70
N ILE A 24 -3.24 7.14 10.01
CA ILE A 24 -1.79 7.16 10.25
C ILE A 24 -1.49 7.57 11.70
N THR A 25 -2.15 8.62 12.19
CA THR A 25 -1.93 9.08 13.57
C THR A 25 -2.42 8.07 14.61
N LEU A 26 -3.51 7.35 14.34
CA LEU A 26 -3.97 6.24 15.18
C LEU A 26 -2.96 5.07 15.17
N ALA A 27 -2.47 4.67 14.00
CA ALA A 27 -1.47 3.61 13.85
C ALA A 27 -0.17 3.97 14.57
N LYS A 28 0.30 5.21 14.43
CA LYS A 28 1.47 5.74 15.15
C LYS A 28 1.28 5.67 16.67
N LYS A 29 0.09 6.06 17.17
CA LYS A 29 -0.23 5.98 18.60
C LYS A 29 -0.30 4.52 19.09
N ALA A 30 -0.87 3.62 18.30
CA ALA A 30 -0.94 2.19 18.62
C ALA A 30 0.45 1.55 18.69
N LEU A 31 1.32 1.85 17.71
CA LEU A 31 2.72 1.40 17.70
C LEU A 31 3.50 1.93 18.90
N GLN A 32 3.36 3.22 19.22
CA GLN A 32 3.99 3.80 20.42
C GLN A 32 3.49 3.17 21.72
N LYS A 33 2.19 2.85 21.80
CA LYS A 33 1.60 2.19 22.98
C LYS A 33 2.10 0.75 23.11
N SER A 34 2.11 -0.01 22.01
CA SER A 34 2.65 -1.37 21.94
C SER A 34 4.12 -1.40 22.35
N ARG A 35 4.90 -0.42 21.88
CA ARG A 35 6.32 -0.27 22.22
C ARG A 35 6.54 -0.05 23.72
N LYS A 36 5.75 0.83 24.33
CA LYS A 36 5.82 1.12 25.77
C LYS A 36 5.37 -0.04 26.64
N SER A 37 4.49 -0.91 26.13
CA SER A 37 4.06 -2.11 26.85
C SER A 37 5.01 -3.30 26.71
N LEU A 38 5.97 -3.25 25.79
CA LEU A 38 6.89 -4.36 25.57
C LEU A 38 8.08 -4.26 26.53
N ASP A 39 8.14 -5.18 27.50
CA ASP A 39 9.30 -5.32 28.38
C ASP A 39 10.40 -6.16 27.70
N THR A 40 11.28 -5.46 26.99
CA THR A 40 12.41 -6.07 26.27
C THR A 40 13.41 -6.74 27.20
N ARG A 41 13.52 -6.30 28.45
CA ARG A 41 14.45 -6.89 29.42
C ARG A 41 13.96 -8.27 29.86
N SER A 42 12.67 -8.38 30.17
CA SER A 42 12.05 -9.67 30.50
C SER A 42 12.11 -10.66 29.32
N LEU A 43 11.94 -10.18 28.07
CA LEU A 43 12.06 -11.04 26.89
C LEU A 43 13.49 -11.59 26.69
N ILE A 44 14.50 -10.76 26.89
CA ILE A 44 15.91 -11.19 26.76
C ILE A 44 16.29 -12.15 27.88
N GLN A 45 15.81 -11.89 29.11
CA GLN A 45 16.01 -12.79 30.24
C GLN A 45 15.27 -14.13 30.05
N LEU A 46 14.09 -14.13 29.41
CA LEU A 46 13.38 -15.36 29.07
C LEU A 46 14.11 -16.18 27.99
N ALA A 47 14.67 -15.50 26.98
CA ALA A 47 15.30 -16.15 25.84
C ALA A 47 16.72 -16.66 26.14
N TYR A 48 17.50 -15.93 26.93
CA TYR A 48 18.92 -16.19 27.15
C TYR A 48 19.28 -16.41 28.62
N GLY A 49 18.37 -16.21 29.58
CA GLY A 49 18.60 -16.50 31.00
C GLY A 49 19.87 -15.85 31.55
N ASP A 50 20.62 -16.64 32.31
CA ASP A 50 21.91 -16.24 32.91
C ASP A 50 23.04 -16.12 31.86
N ASP A 51 22.87 -16.68 30.66
CA ASP A 51 23.87 -16.60 29.58
C ASP A 51 23.97 -15.19 28.98
N THR A 52 23.00 -14.32 29.28
CA THR A 52 23.04 -12.89 28.93
C THR A 52 24.29 -12.18 29.47
N ALA A 53 24.86 -12.66 30.58
CA ALA A 53 26.10 -12.12 31.13
C ALA A 53 27.33 -12.44 30.25
N HIS A 54 27.33 -13.56 29.53
CA HIS A 54 28.44 -13.98 28.67
C HIS A 54 28.42 -13.29 27.29
N ILE A 55 27.27 -12.80 26.83
CA ILE A 55 27.07 -12.20 25.49
C ILE A 55 27.30 -10.66 25.52
N GLY A 56 27.82 -10.12 26.63
CA GLY A 56 28.09 -8.68 26.77
C GLY A 56 27.05 -7.91 27.60
N GLY A 57 26.18 -8.63 28.32
CA GLY A 57 25.25 -8.07 29.29
C GLY A 57 23.86 -7.78 28.74
N SER A 58 22.85 -7.87 29.62
CA SER A 58 21.44 -7.61 29.31
C SER A 58 21.22 -6.24 28.67
N ASP A 59 21.95 -5.22 29.09
CA ASP A 59 21.75 -3.84 28.62
C ASP A 59 22.15 -3.63 27.16
N MET A 60 23.18 -4.35 26.67
CA MET A 60 23.60 -4.28 25.27
C MET A 60 22.56 -4.94 24.35
N LEU A 61 22.06 -6.11 24.73
CA LEU A 61 21.02 -6.81 23.98
C LEU A 61 19.69 -6.04 24.00
N VAL A 62 19.35 -5.41 25.12
CA VAL A 62 18.18 -4.52 25.23
C VAL A 62 18.34 -3.33 24.29
N GLY A 63 19.54 -2.74 24.21
CA GLY A 63 19.85 -1.65 23.28
C GLY A 63 19.67 -2.05 21.82
N ILE A 64 20.20 -3.20 21.42
CA ILE A 64 20.08 -3.73 20.05
C ILE A 64 18.62 -4.03 19.70
N LEU A 65 17.93 -4.77 20.58
CA LEU A 65 16.53 -5.13 20.38
C LEU A 65 15.65 -3.88 20.30
N ASN A 66 15.95 -2.86 21.11
CA ASN A 66 15.24 -1.59 21.04
C ASN A 66 15.53 -0.84 19.73
N GLY A 67 16.77 -0.81 19.26
CA GLY A 67 17.12 -0.20 17.98
C GLY A 67 16.45 -0.88 16.80
N VAL A 68 16.38 -2.22 16.80
CA VAL A 68 15.68 -2.99 15.76
C VAL A 68 14.17 -2.72 15.79
N LEU A 69 13.55 -2.70 16.97
CA LEU A 69 12.12 -2.43 17.10
C LEU A 69 11.75 -1.00 16.69
N ASP A 70 12.60 -0.01 16.99
CA ASP A 70 12.41 1.37 16.57
C ASP A 70 12.58 1.52 15.06
N LYS A 71 13.51 0.78 14.46
CA LYS A 71 13.71 0.71 13.01
C LYS A 71 12.49 0.12 12.30
N ILE A 72 11.97 -1.01 12.78
CA ILE A 72 10.76 -1.65 12.22
C ILE A 72 9.55 -0.72 12.33
N ALA A 73 9.34 -0.08 13.49
CA ALA A 73 8.19 0.78 13.70
C ALA A 73 8.23 2.05 12.83
N ASN A 74 9.40 2.66 12.65
CA ASN A 74 9.53 3.94 11.95
C ASN A 74 9.82 3.79 10.45
N GLU A 75 10.74 2.90 10.07
CA GLU A 75 11.14 2.75 8.67
C GLU A 75 10.25 1.76 7.93
N THR A 76 9.86 0.64 8.53
CA THR A 76 9.06 -0.35 7.80
C THR A 76 7.59 0.00 7.84
N VAL A 77 7.01 0.07 9.05
CA VAL A 77 5.55 0.18 9.18
C VAL A 77 5.04 1.56 8.77
N LEU A 78 5.68 2.64 9.22
CA LEU A 78 5.21 4.00 8.90
C LEU A 78 5.51 4.43 7.46
N GLU A 79 6.64 4.01 6.87
CA GLU A 79 6.89 4.28 5.43
C GLU A 79 5.94 3.47 4.55
N ASP A 80 5.68 2.20 4.87
CA ASP A 80 4.70 1.39 4.15
C ASP A 80 3.32 2.02 4.21
N PHE A 81 2.87 2.47 5.39
CA PHE A 81 1.62 3.22 5.49
C PHE A 81 1.63 4.41 4.55
N ASN A 82 2.62 5.28 4.61
CA ASN A 82 2.73 6.46 3.74
C ASN A 82 2.73 6.10 2.24
N LEU A 83 3.38 5.00 1.85
CA LEU A 83 3.42 4.51 0.46
C LEU A 83 2.03 4.07 -0.03
N TYR A 84 1.27 3.34 0.80
CA TYR A 84 -0.11 2.93 0.49
C TYR A 84 -1.09 4.12 0.42
N GLY A 85 -0.83 5.20 1.17
CA GLY A 85 -1.61 6.44 1.09
C GLY A 85 -1.49 7.16 -0.24
N THR A 86 -0.28 7.20 -0.80
CA THR A 86 -0.03 7.88 -2.08
C THR A 86 -0.55 7.10 -3.30
N THR A 87 -0.61 5.77 -3.22
CA THR A 87 -1.17 4.93 -4.26
C THR A 87 -2.71 4.95 -4.27
N SER A 88 -3.37 4.91 -3.10
CA SER A 88 -4.84 5.04 -3.02
C SER A 88 -5.36 6.38 -3.55
N ARG A 89 -4.63 7.49 -3.33
CA ARG A 89 -5.04 8.81 -3.82
C ARG A 89 -5.07 8.91 -5.35
N ARG A 90 -4.17 8.20 -6.05
CA ARG A 90 -4.15 8.16 -7.54
C ARG A 90 -5.31 7.36 -8.15
N PHE A 91 -5.91 6.43 -7.41
CA PHE A 91 -7.07 5.66 -7.87
C PHE A 91 -8.40 6.39 -7.61
N ILE A 92 -8.49 7.15 -6.51
CA ILE A 92 -9.69 7.93 -6.17
C ILE A 92 -9.88 9.12 -7.15
N ASP A 93 -8.82 9.87 -7.46
CA ASP A 93 -8.90 11.00 -8.41
C ASP A 93 -9.31 10.55 -9.84
N LYS A 94 -8.94 9.33 -10.24
CA LYS A 94 -9.35 8.76 -11.55
C LYS A 94 -10.78 8.21 -11.54
N GLY A 95 -11.24 7.68 -10.40
CA GLY A 95 -12.62 7.21 -10.24
C GLY A 95 -13.62 8.38 -10.19
N GLU A 96 -13.27 9.48 -9.54
CA GLU A 96 -14.12 10.68 -9.46
C GLU A 96 -14.25 11.39 -10.80
N GLN A 97 -13.20 11.45 -11.62
CA GLN A 97 -13.28 11.98 -12.99
C GLN A 97 -14.17 11.14 -13.91
N GLN A 98 -14.18 9.80 -13.77
CA GLN A 98 -15.06 8.94 -14.55
C GLN A 98 -16.53 9.04 -14.12
N LEU A 99 -16.81 9.22 -12.83
CA LEU A 99 -18.18 9.38 -12.31
C LEU A 99 -18.81 10.73 -12.70
N GLN A 100 -18.04 11.83 -12.72
CA GLN A 100 -18.54 13.12 -13.23
C GLN A 100 -18.82 13.08 -14.74
N SER A 101 -18.01 12.34 -15.50
CA SER A 101 -18.22 12.16 -16.94
C SER A 101 -19.49 11.35 -17.26
N GLN A 102 -19.86 10.39 -16.41
CA GLN A 102 -21.11 9.62 -16.56
C GLN A 102 -22.35 10.38 -16.09
N GLN A 103 -22.27 11.19 -15.02
CA GLN A 103 -23.42 11.97 -14.56
C GLN A 103 -23.83 13.10 -15.52
N GLN A 104 -22.89 13.68 -16.28
CA GLN A 104 -23.24 14.68 -17.31
C GLN A 104 -23.89 14.07 -18.57
N GLN A 105 -23.69 12.77 -18.85
CA GLN A 105 -24.32 12.12 -19.99
C GLN A 105 -25.71 11.56 -19.70
N GLN A 106 -26.06 11.34 -18.42
CA GLN A 106 -27.40 10.84 -18.04
C GLN A 106 -28.44 11.94 -17.79
N SER A 107 -28.05 13.22 -17.71
CA SER A 107 -29.00 14.33 -17.50
C SER A 107 -29.67 14.86 -18.79
N ILE A 108 -29.34 14.31 -19.97
CA ILE A 108 -29.87 14.79 -21.27
C ILE A 108 -31.03 13.93 -21.78
N ILE A 109 -31.23 12.72 -21.25
CA ILE A 109 -32.30 11.82 -21.69
C ILE A 109 -33.10 11.40 -20.45
N VAL A 110 -34.11 12.21 -20.11
CA VAL A 110 -35.39 11.94 -19.41
C VAL A 110 -35.83 13.29 -18.82
N LYS A 111 -36.21 14.20 -19.70
CA LYS A 111 -37.21 15.22 -19.42
C LYS A 111 -38.32 14.94 -20.41
N ASP A 112 -39.19 14.01 -20.06
CA ASP A 112 -40.62 14.12 -20.26
C ASP A 112 -41.28 12.88 -19.64
N ASP A 113 -42.40 13.15 -18.98
CA ASP A 113 -43.39 12.26 -18.40
C ASP A 113 -43.21 11.64 -16.99
N LEU A 114 -44.24 11.93 -16.19
CA LEU A 114 -44.83 11.18 -15.07
C LEU A 114 -44.31 11.39 -13.63
N THR A 115 -44.94 12.39 -13.00
CA THR A 115 -45.54 12.38 -11.63
C THR A 115 -45.09 11.30 -10.65
N THR A 116 -44.37 11.73 -9.59
CA THR A 116 -44.40 11.06 -8.28
C THR A 116 -44.60 12.12 -7.19
N VAL A 117 -45.67 11.94 -6.43
CA VAL A 117 -46.10 12.79 -5.32
C VAL A 117 -45.08 12.67 -4.18
N VAL A 118 -44.28 13.72 -3.98
CA VAL A 118 -43.47 13.90 -2.77
C VAL A 118 -44.16 14.96 -1.92
N THR A 119 -44.91 14.52 -0.92
CA THR A 119 -45.40 15.38 0.17
C THR A 119 -44.22 15.78 1.05
N THR A 120 -43.53 16.86 0.69
CA THR A 120 -42.67 17.60 1.61
C THR A 120 -43.51 18.64 2.33
N THR A 121 -43.86 18.37 3.59
CA THR A 121 -44.32 19.42 4.50
C THR A 121 -43.13 20.29 4.86
N LYS A 122 -43.00 21.42 4.17
CA LYS A 122 -42.26 22.59 4.65
C LYS A 122 -42.94 23.09 5.93
N SER A 123 -42.24 23.03 7.06
CA SER A 123 -42.53 23.91 8.20
C SER A 123 -41.51 25.05 8.16
N ASN A 124 -42.03 26.26 8.04
CA ASN A 124 -41.28 27.51 8.06
C ASN A 124 -40.58 27.67 9.42
N ASP A 125 -39.29 27.98 9.37
CA ASP A 125 -38.55 28.61 10.46
C ASP A 125 -38.93 30.10 10.44
N ASP A 126 -39.91 30.46 11.27
CA ASP A 126 -40.06 31.84 11.74
C ASP A 126 -39.56 31.90 13.17
N ASP A 127 -38.69 32.88 13.40
CA ASP A 127 -38.22 33.37 14.69
C ASP A 127 -39.33 33.37 15.76
N ASP A 128 -39.11 32.70 16.90
CA ASP A 128 -39.50 33.34 18.15
C ASP A 128 -38.66 32.87 19.35
N ASN A 129 -38.21 33.87 20.07
CA ASN A 129 -37.27 33.81 21.16
C ASN A 129 -38.07 33.60 22.45
N GLY A 130 -37.82 32.50 23.16
CA GLY A 130 -37.84 32.51 24.62
C GLY A 130 -39.18 32.71 25.34
N GLU A 131 -40.06 31.71 25.33
CA GLU A 131 -40.86 31.39 26.52
C GLU A 131 -40.87 29.88 26.76
N ARG A 132 -40.10 29.42 27.76
CA ARG A 132 -40.27 28.10 28.39
C ARG A 132 -41.63 28.06 29.10
N ARG A 133 -42.72 27.94 28.34
CA ARG A 133 -44.00 27.48 28.85
C ARG A 133 -43.85 25.98 29.06
N THR A 134 -43.69 25.56 30.31
CA THR A 134 -44.05 24.20 30.72
C THR A 134 -45.56 24.08 30.57
N MET A 135 -46.03 23.86 29.33
CA MET A 135 -47.42 23.45 29.10
C MET A 135 -47.61 22.14 29.87
N LYS A 136 -48.53 22.16 30.83
CA LYS A 136 -49.03 20.95 31.48
C LYS A 136 -49.75 20.15 30.40
N ARG A 137 -49.00 19.30 29.69
CA ARG A 137 -49.55 18.36 28.72
C ARG A 137 -50.63 17.54 29.39
N THR A 138 -51.73 17.33 28.68
CA THR A 138 -52.80 16.49 29.20
C THR A 138 -52.28 15.05 29.38
N PRO A 139 -52.85 14.27 30.31
CA PRO A 139 -52.46 12.86 30.47
C PRO A 139 -52.53 12.07 29.16
N GLN A 140 -53.48 12.40 28.28
CA GLN A 140 -53.65 11.78 26.97
C GLN A 140 -52.50 12.09 26.02
N GLU A 141 -52.09 13.36 25.91
CA GLU A 141 -50.94 13.76 25.07
C GLU A 141 -49.62 13.13 25.55
N ARG A 142 -49.50 12.88 26.87
CA ARG A 142 -48.35 12.17 27.42
C ARG A 142 -48.38 10.68 27.07
N LEU A 143 -49.55 10.06 27.08
CA LEU A 143 -49.74 8.67 26.64
C LEU A 143 -49.42 8.54 25.15
N ASP A 144 -49.96 9.41 24.30
CA ASP A 144 -49.73 9.38 22.85
C ASP A 144 -48.23 9.55 22.52
N MET A 145 -47.51 10.37 23.30
CA MET A 145 -46.07 10.50 23.19
C MET A 145 -45.29 9.25 23.62
N ILE A 146 -45.75 8.59 24.68
CA ILE A 146 -45.16 7.34 25.15
C ILE A 146 -45.38 6.25 24.09
N ASP A 147 -46.60 6.14 23.56
CA ASP A 147 -46.93 5.19 22.49
C ASP A 147 -46.09 5.45 21.24
N LYS A 148 -45.95 6.72 20.83
CA LYS A 148 -45.08 7.11 19.71
C LYS A 148 -43.61 6.78 19.98
N ALA A 149 -43.13 6.99 21.21
CA ALA A 149 -41.76 6.63 21.59
C ALA A 149 -41.54 5.12 21.59
N ILE A 150 -42.52 4.35 22.08
CA ILE A 150 -42.48 2.87 22.06
C ILE A 150 -42.46 2.37 20.61
N SER A 151 -43.32 2.89 19.73
CA SER A 151 -43.30 2.52 18.30
C SER A 151 -41.95 2.80 17.64
N LEU A 152 -41.33 3.96 17.93
CA LEU A 152 -40.01 4.29 17.41
C LEU A 152 -38.92 3.33 17.91
N VAL A 153 -38.97 2.92 19.18
CA VAL A 153 -38.01 1.96 19.74
C VAL A 153 -38.19 0.58 19.09
N VAL A 154 -39.43 0.11 18.93
CA VAL A 154 -39.72 -1.18 18.28
C VAL A 154 -39.24 -1.19 16.82
N GLU A 155 -39.45 -0.11 16.07
CA GLU A 155 -38.93 0.01 14.70
C GLU A 155 -37.40 0.05 14.64
N TRP A 156 -36.76 0.68 15.63
CA TRP A 156 -35.30 0.73 15.75
C TRP A 156 -34.71 -0.64 16.07
N GLU A 157 -35.34 -1.40 16.97
CA GLU A 157 -34.94 -2.78 17.28
C GLU A 157 -35.09 -3.68 16.06
N ALA A 158 -36.23 -3.62 15.36
CA ALA A 158 -36.43 -4.39 14.14
C ALA A 158 -35.40 -4.05 13.04
N ARG A 159 -35.03 -2.78 12.88
CA ARG A 159 -33.97 -2.36 11.96
C ARG A 159 -32.58 -2.84 12.40
N ARG A 160 -32.27 -2.78 13.69
CA ARG A 160 -31.00 -3.28 14.23
C ARG A 160 -30.86 -4.78 13.98
N ASP A 161 -31.88 -5.56 14.31
CA ASP A 161 -31.86 -7.02 14.15
C ASP A 161 -31.72 -7.42 12.66
N GLN A 162 -32.32 -6.65 11.75
CA GLN A 162 -32.11 -6.84 10.30
C GLN A 162 -30.67 -6.55 9.88
N LEU A 163 -30.08 -5.45 10.36
CA LEU A 163 -28.69 -5.10 10.06
C LEU A 163 -27.72 -6.13 10.62
N GLU A 164 -27.91 -6.61 11.84
CA GLU A 164 -27.12 -7.69 12.43
C GLU A 164 -27.22 -8.98 11.61
N SER A 165 -28.42 -9.31 11.10
CA SER A 165 -28.60 -10.49 10.24
C SER A 165 -27.88 -10.36 8.89
N LEU A 166 -27.78 -9.15 8.34
CA LEU A 166 -27.06 -8.88 7.10
C LEU A 166 -25.56 -8.92 7.31
N ASP A 167 -25.07 -8.37 8.42
CA ASP A 167 -23.65 -8.41 8.79
C ASP A 167 -23.18 -9.84 9.04
N ALA A 168 -23.97 -10.65 9.76
CA ALA A 168 -23.68 -12.06 10.00
C ALA A 168 -23.65 -12.88 8.69
N LYS A 169 -24.54 -12.59 7.74
CA LYS A 169 -24.52 -13.23 6.40
C LYS A 169 -23.31 -12.81 5.60
N SER A 170 -22.96 -11.53 5.61
CA SER A 170 -21.78 -11.00 4.91
C SER A 170 -20.49 -11.60 5.47
N ALA A 171 -20.36 -11.66 6.80
CA ALA A 171 -19.22 -12.27 7.47
C ALA A 171 -19.07 -13.76 7.12
N ARG A 172 -20.18 -14.51 7.07
CA ARG A 172 -20.17 -15.92 6.61
C ARG A 172 -19.75 -16.04 5.16
N GLU A 173 -20.29 -15.22 4.26
CA GLU A 173 -19.93 -15.27 2.85
C GLU A 173 -18.44 -14.94 2.64
N ILE A 174 -17.88 -14.01 3.40
CA ILE A 174 -16.46 -13.69 3.36
C ILE A 174 -15.63 -14.87 3.89
N LEU A 175 -16.03 -15.50 4.99
CA LEU A 175 -15.36 -16.68 5.52
C LEU A 175 -15.38 -17.81 4.50
N ASP A 176 -16.55 -18.12 3.93
CA ASP A 176 -16.72 -19.20 2.96
C ASP A 176 -15.89 -18.98 1.70
N ARG A 177 -15.75 -17.73 1.24
CA ARG A 177 -14.89 -17.38 0.09
C ARG A 177 -13.39 -17.48 0.39
N ASN A 178 -12.99 -17.37 1.65
CA ASN A 178 -11.58 -17.41 2.06
C ASN A 178 -11.17 -18.76 2.67
N LEU A 179 -12.10 -19.71 2.77
CA LEU A 179 -11.76 -21.08 3.14
C LEU A 179 -10.88 -21.69 2.05
N LEU A 180 -9.80 -22.35 2.50
CA LEU A 180 -9.00 -23.17 1.62
C LEU A 180 -9.84 -24.37 1.15
N PRO A 181 -9.59 -24.89 -0.06
CA PRO A 181 -10.24 -26.11 -0.54
C PRO A 181 -10.06 -27.25 0.47
N GLU A 182 -11.06 -28.12 0.58
CA GLU A 182 -11.00 -29.27 1.49
C GLU A 182 -9.73 -30.11 1.23
N GLY A 183 -8.96 -30.36 2.30
CA GLY A 183 -7.71 -31.11 2.22
C GLY A 183 -6.45 -30.28 1.90
N VAL A 184 -6.57 -28.98 1.63
CA VAL A 184 -5.43 -28.07 1.48
C VAL A 184 -5.17 -27.37 2.80
N CYS A 185 -3.99 -27.60 3.39
CA CYS A 185 -3.58 -26.87 4.59
C CYS A 185 -2.87 -25.55 4.23
N THR A 186 -2.76 -24.66 5.21
CA THR A 186 -2.03 -23.40 5.05
C THR A 186 -0.57 -23.62 4.66
N GLU A 187 0.03 -24.68 5.18
CA GLU A 187 1.39 -25.10 4.90
C GLU A 187 1.56 -25.50 3.43
N ASP A 188 0.57 -26.16 2.81
CA ASP A 188 0.60 -26.51 1.38
C ASP A 188 0.60 -25.26 0.50
N VAL A 189 -0.18 -24.24 0.88
CA VAL A 189 -0.25 -22.96 0.14
C VAL A 189 1.07 -22.20 0.25
N ILE A 190 1.68 -22.20 1.44
CA ILE A 190 3.00 -21.58 1.66
C ILE A 190 4.06 -22.31 0.85
N ALA A 191 4.11 -23.64 0.95
CA ALA A 191 5.06 -24.47 0.21
C ALA A 191 4.90 -24.32 -1.31
N HIS A 192 3.67 -24.23 -1.81
CA HIS A 192 3.40 -23.98 -3.23
C HIS A 192 3.90 -22.60 -3.66
N ARG A 193 3.65 -21.54 -2.87
CA ARG A 193 4.16 -20.19 -3.18
C ARG A 193 5.68 -20.13 -3.17
N GLU A 194 6.32 -20.80 -2.22
CA GLU A 194 7.78 -20.91 -2.17
C GLU A 194 8.30 -21.66 -3.39
N TYR A 195 7.66 -22.77 -3.77
CA TYR A 195 8.00 -23.51 -4.98
C TYR A 195 7.84 -22.65 -6.24
N GLU A 196 6.75 -21.91 -6.40
CA GLU A 196 6.56 -20.98 -7.52
C GLU A 196 7.59 -19.85 -7.53
N GLY A 197 7.96 -19.34 -6.35
CA GLY A 197 9.05 -18.37 -6.18
C GLY A 197 10.37 -18.96 -6.68
N ASN A 198 10.70 -20.17 -6.25
CA ASN A 198 11.92 -20.87 -6.64
C ASN A 198 11.95 -21.20 -8.14
N VAL A 199 10.83 -21.61 -8.72
CA VAL A 199 10.72 -21.87 -10.17
C VAL A 199 10.95 -20.60 -10.97
N ARG A 200 10.40 -19.46 -10.53
CA ARG A 200 10.63 -18.15 -11.18
C ARG A 200 12.09 -17.72 -11.07
N ALA A 201 12.69 -17.87 -9.89
CA ALA A 201 14.11 -17.54 -9.68
C ALA A 201 15.02 -18.43 -10.55
N LYS A 202 14.74 -19.73 -10.61
CA LYS A 202 15.48 -20.68 -11.45
C LYS A 202 15.39 -20.29 -12.92
N ARG A 203 14.20 -19.97 -13.42
CA ARG A 203 14.01 -19.53 -14.81
C ARG A 203 14.81 -18.27 -15.14
N ALA A 204 14.77 -17.28 -14.24
CA ALA A 204 15.54 -16.04 -14.42
C ALA A 204 17.06 -16.31 -14.48
N LEU A 205 17.57 -17.22 -13.65
CA LEU A 205 18.97 -17.64 -13.68
C LEU A 205 19.33 -18.39 -14.97
N GLU A 206 18.44 -19.24 -15.46
CA GLU A 206 18.63 -19.96 -16.73
C GLU A 206 18.68 -18.99 -17.93
N GLU A 207 17.82 -17.98 -17.96
CA GLU A 207 17.84 -16.92 -18.98
C GLU A 207 19.13 -16.11 -18.93
N GLU A 208 19.60 -15.74 -17.74
CA GLU A 208 20.85 -15.01 -17.56
C GLU A 208 22.07 -15.86 -17.98
N LEU A 209 22.07 -17.15 -17.67
CA LEU A 209 23.09 -18.09 -18.12
C LEU A 209 23.13 -18.19 -19.65
N GLN A 210 21.96 -18.28 -20.30
CA GLN A 210 21.89 -18.30 -21.75
C GLN A 210 22.40 -17.00 -22.36
N ARG A 211 22.09 -15.84 -21.74
CA ARG A 211 22.62 -14.55 -22.18
C ARG A 211 24.14 -14.51 -22.11
N ILE A 212 24.72 -14.91 -20.98
CA ILE A 212 26.18 -14.93 -20.77
C ILE A 212 26.84 -15.92 -21.75
N GLN A 213 26.25 -17.09 -21.97
CA GLN A 213 26.76 -18.05 -22.96
C GLN A 213 26.77 -17.47 -24.37
N GLY A 214 25.72 -16.75 -24.77
CA GLY A 214 25.68 -16.04 -26.05
C GLY A 214 26.77 -14.95 -26.15
N GLU A 215 27.02 -14.22 -25.07
CA GLU A 215 28.09 -13.21 -25.01
C GLU A 215 29.48 -13.84 -25.13
N ILE A 216 29.73 -14.96 -24.45
CA ILE A 216 30.99 -15.72 -24.56
C ILE A 216 31.22 -16.16 -26.00
N LEU A 217 30.22 -16.75 -26.66
CA LEU A 217 30.34 -17.17 -28.06
C LEU A 217 30.67 -16.00 -28.99
N ALA A 218 30.03 -14.85 -28.80
CA ALA A 218 30.32 -13.65 -29.57
C ALA A 218 31.73 -13.09 -29.33
N LEU A 219 32.23 -13.20 -28.08
CA LEU A 219 33.60 -12.82 -27.75
C LEU A 219 34.63 -13.80 -28.32
N GLU A 220 34.35 -15.10 -28.30
CA GLU A 220 35.20 -16.13 -28.93
C GLU A 220 35.28 -15.92 -30.43
N GLU A 221 34.16 -15.64 -31.11
CA GLU A 221 34.13 -15.32 -32.54
C GLU A 221 35.01 -14.10 -32.83
N LYS A 222 34.83 -12.99 -32.10
CA LYS A 222 35.68 -11.79 -32.23
C LYS A 222 37.16 -12.11 -32.00
N GLN A 223 37.48 -12.93 -31.01
CA GLN A 223 38.86 -13.33 -30.74
C GLN A 223 39.46 -14.09 -31.93
N THR A 224 38.70 -15.01 -32.53
CA THR A 224 39.19 -15.76 -33.70
C THR A 224 39.37 -14.85 -34.93
N GLU A 225 38.45 -13.89 -35.14
CA GLU A 225 38.60 -12.90 -36.20
C GLU A 225 39.85 -12.04 -36.01
N GLU A 226 40.07 -11.50 -34.81
CA GLU A 226 41.25 -10.71 -34.50
C GLU A 226 42.54 -11.52 -34.65
N GLN A 227 42.57 -12.77 -34.17
CA GLN A 227 43.71 -13.67 -34.37
C GLN A 227 43.99 -13.91 -35.85
N SER A 228 42.95 -14.10 -36.68
CA SER A 228 43.12 -14.26 -38.12
C SER A 228 43.68 -13.01 -38.79
N LYS A 229 43.21 -11.81 -38.40
CA LYS A 229 43.72 -10.52 -38.89
C LYS A 229 45.19 -10.32 -38.51
N ILE A 230 45.56 -10.66 -37.27
CA ILE A 230 46.95 -10.58 -36.82
C ILE A 230 47.84 -11.53 -37.65
N ARG A 231 47.41 -12.78 -37.87
CA ARG A 231 48.17 -13.72 -38.72
C ARG A 231 48.33 -13.21 -40.15
N GLU A 232 47.28 -12.63 -40.73
CA GLU A 232 47.34 -12.05 -42.07
C GLU A 232 48.33 -10.87 -42.12
N GLN A 233 48.29 -9.97 -41.14
CA GLN A 233 49.23 -8.85 -41.04
C GLN A 233 50.67 -9.33 -40.86
N LEU A 234 50.89 -10.36 -40.04
CA LEU A 234 52.20 -10.94 -39.80
C LEU A 234 52.76 -11.57 -41.08
N GLY A 235 51.92 -12.27 -41.85
CA GLY A 235 52.30 -12.80 -43.17
C GLY A 235 52.70 -11.70 -44.17
N LYS A 236 52.01 -10.56 -44.19
CA LYS A 236 52.37 -9.40 -45.04
C LYS A 236 53.71 -8.79 -44.62
N VAL A 237 53.99 -8.74 -43.31
CA VAL A 237 55.28 -8.24 -42.80
C VAL A 237 56.41 -9.19 -43.17
N GLU A 238 56.23 -10.51 -43.03
CA GLU A 238 57.22 -11.51 -43.45
C GLU A 238 57.50 -11.47 -44.96
N GLU A 239 56.47 -11.24 -45.79
CA GLU A 239 56.64 -11.07 -47.23
C GLU A 239 57.45 -9.81 -47.56
N ALA A 240 57.11 -8.68 -46.95
CA ALA A 240 57.88 -7.44 -47.09
C ALA A 240 59.32 -7.59 -46.58
N GLU A 241 59.56 -8.33 -45.50
CA GLU A 241 60.91 -8.65 -45.01
C GLU A 241 61.72 -9.42 -46.05
N ARG A 242 61.14 -10.47 -46.66
CA ARG A 242 61.82 -11.21 -47.74
C ARG A 242 62.09 -10.35 -48.97
N GLU A 243 61.17 -9.47 -49.36
CA GLU A 243 61.40 -8.52 -50.45
C GLU A 243 62.54 -7.53 -50.12
N LEU A 244 62.60 -7.05 -48.88
CA LEU A 244 63.72 -6.20 -48.41
C LEU A 244 65.05 -6.96 -48.38
N GLU A 245 65.08 -8.21 -47.94
CA GLU A 245 66.28 -9.04 -47.98
C GLU A 245 66.76 -9.28 -49.41
N THR A 246 65.85 -9.60 -50.34
CA THR A 246 66.21 -9.81 -51.75
C THR A 246 66.73 -8.53 -52.41
N THR A 247 66.09 -7.39 -52.16
CA THR A 247 66.56 -6.09 -52.69
C THR A 247 67.89 -5.67 -52.08
N ALA A 248 68.10 -5.87 -50.77
CA ALA A 248 69.38 -5.62 -50.11
C ALA A 248 70.52 -6.47 -50.71
N ASN A 249 70.27 -7.75 -50.98
CA ASN A 249 71.23 -8.65 -51.63
C ASN A 249 71.60 -8.18 -53.04
N VAL A 250 70.64 -7.70 -53.83
CA VAL A 250 70.90 -7.13 -55.16
C VAL A 250 71.76 -5.86 -55.06
N CYS A 251 71.46 -4.95 -54.12
CA CYS A 251 72.26 -3.76 -53.90
C CYS A 251 73.70 -4.09 -53.46
N ALA A 252 73.88 -5.09 -52.61
CA ALA A 252 75.19 -5.57 -52.20
C ALA A 252 76.00 -6.11 -53.39
N MET A 253 75.39 -6.87 -54.30
CA MET A 253 76.07 -7.37 -55.51
C MET A 253 76.52 -6.29 -56.49
N ILE A 254 75.80 -5.16 -56.58
CA ILE A 254 76.15 -4.06 -57.48
C ILE A 254 77.27 -3.18 -56.90
N THR A 255 77.43 -3.17 -55.58
CA THR A 255 78.40 -2.31 -54.88
C THR A 255 79.76 -2.97 -54.63
N THR A 256 79.89 -4.27 -54.91
CA THR A 256 81.16 -5.04 -54.93
C THR A 256 81.71 -5.16 -56.34
#